data_AF-A0A9E3X7K5-F1
#
_entry.id   AF-A0A9E3X7K5-F1
#
_cell.length_a   1.000
_cell.length_b   1.000
_cell.length_c   1.000
_cell.angle_alpha   90.00
_cell.angle_beta   90.00
_cell.angle_gamma   90.00
#
_symmetry.space_group_name_H-M   'P 1'
#
loop_
_entity.id
_entity.type
_entity.pdbx_description
1 polymer ?
#
loop_
_entity_poly.entity_id
_entity_poly.type
_entity_poly.pdbx_seq_one_letter_code
_entity_poly.pdbx_strand_id
1 'polypeptide(L)'
;MFLLTKYTRLLATYFRPQRGKVALLALLLFGGIGLQLLNPQLIRYVLDTAEAGGALNALILAAGLFMFFGLLQAGATFGATYVGEDVSWTATNALRADLAHHALRLPMRFHNSHTPGELIERIDGDVSQLANFFSQLVLNVIANGLLVLGVIVLLGVEDWRLGVAALGYALLVMLALQAVQGRTVRLWSAARGTSAALYGFIEERMAGREDVRANGGVPYVIRRLLQLQGAVYRSHYSARVFGIFTYGLTHLLATAARLLALGLGIWLFFQGQVTIGALFLIVYYVSLLQEPLEKLRTEIEVLQQATASIDRINALLAEPEMLDSQPKLAASDATQSPNWDSGGVAVTFNDVAFHYAAPLPTLATATTNGDTDESTSLATQPTVLQDISFHLPAGEVLGLLGRTGSGK
;
A
#
# COMPACT_ATOMS: atom_id res chain seq x y z
N MET A 1 3.39 1.99 -18.62
CA MET A 1 2.14 1.72 -19.38
C MET A 1 1.55 0.34 -19.07
N PHE A 2 2.34 -0.74 -19.02
CA PHE A 2 1.85 -2.11 -18.71
C PHE A 2 1.30 -2.30 -17.29
N LEU A 3 1.85 -1.57 -16.30
CA LEU A 3 1.36 -1.59 -14.91
C LEU A 3 -0.09 -1.11 -14.83
N LEU A 4 -0.42 0.08 -15.36
CA LEU A 4 -1.75 0.72 -15.27
C LEU A 4 -2.92 -0.17 -15.72
N THR A 5 -2.74 -1.01 -16.73
CA THR A 5 -3.77 -1.92 -17.24
C THR A 5 -4.25 -2.95 -16.20
N LYS A 6 -3.37 -3.48 -15.33
CA LYS A 6 -3.77 -4.40 -14.25
C LYS A 6 -4.68 -3.72 -13.22
N TYR A 7 -4.40 -2.45 -12.89
CA TYR A 7 -5.18 -1.69 -11.91
C TYR A 7 -6.56 -1.31 -12.45
N THR A 8 -6.66 -1.05 -13.75
CA THR A 8 -7.89 -0.49 -14.34
C THR A 8 -9.13 -1.35 -14.16
N ARG A 9 -9.02 -2.68 -14.12
CA ARG A 9 -10.19 -3.57 -13.97
C ARG A 9 -10.75 -3.56 -12.54
N LEU A 10 -9.88 -3.68 -11.54
CA LEU A 10 -10.26 -3.55 -10.13
C LEU A 10 -10.80 -2.15 -9.85
N LEU A 11 -10.09 -1.12 -10.32
CA LEU A 11 -10.51 0.28 -10.17
C LEU A 11 -11.86 0.55 -10.82
N ALA A 12 -12.03 0.12 -12.07
CA ALA A 12 -13.28 0.34 -12.80
C ALA A 12 -14.46 -0.45 -12.22
N THR A 13 -14.22 -1.52 -11.47
CA THR A 13 -15.29 -2.29 -10.82
C THR A 13 -15.73 -1.62 -9.52
N TYR A 14 -14.78 -1.26 -8.65
CA TYR A 14 -15.09 -0.76 -7.29
C TYR A 14 -15.21 0.78 -7.18
N PHE A 15 -14.61 1.56 -8.10
CA PHE A 15 -14.72 3.03 -8.10
C PHE A 15 -15.82 3.57 -9.02
N ARG A 16 -16.25 2.79 -10.03
CA ARG A 16 -17.33 3.19 -10.95
C ARG A 16 -18.67 3.49 -10.26
N PRO A 17 -19.08 2.79 -9.19
CA PRO A 17 -20.27 3.16 -8.43
C PRO A 17 -20.17 4.52 -7.74
N GLN A 18 -18.95 5.01 -7.49
CA GLN A 18 -18.68 6.23 -6.71
C GLN A 18 -18.19 7.42 -7.55
N ARG A 19 -18.47 7.42 -8.86
CA ARG A 19 -18.00 8.46 -9.80
C ARG A 19 -18.29 9.90 -9.36
N GLY A 20 -19.42 10.16 -8.71
CA GLY A 20 -19.76 11.49 -8.19
C GLY A 20 -18.80 11.95 -7.08
N LYS A 21 -18.49 11.05 -6.12
CA LYS A 21 -17.55 11.34 -5.03
C LYS A 21 -16.12 11.50 -5.56
N VAL A 22 -15.71 10.67 -6.53
CA VAL A 22 -14.41 10.80 -7.20
C VAL A 22 -14.29 12.14 -7.94
N ALA A 23 -15.34 12.60 -8.62
CA ALA A 23 -15.36 13.90 -9.27
C ALA A 23 -15.29 15.06 -8.26
N LEU A 24 -16.04 14.96 -7.15
CA LEU A 24 -15.96 15.92 -6.04
C LEU A 24 -14.55 15.97 -5.44
N LEU A 25 -13.93 14.82 -5.21
CA LEU A 25 -12.57 14.71 -4.70
C LEU A 25 -11.55 15.37 -5.64
N ALA A 26 -11.64 15.10 -6.94
CA ALA A 26 -10.81 15.76 -7.94
C ALA A 26 -11.01 17.29 -7.90
N LEU A 27 -12.26 17.76 -7.83
CA LEU A 27 -12.57 19.19 -7.74
C LEU A 27 -11.98 19.82 -6.47
N LEU A 28 -12.08 19.16 -5.32
CA LEU A 28 -11.53 19.65 -4.05
C LEU A 28 -10.00 19.69 -4.06
N LEU A 29 -9.35 18.69 -4.65
CA LEU A 29 -7.89 18.66 -4.77
C LEU A 29 -7.38 19.72 -5.74
N PHE A 30 -7.91 19.77 -6.97
CA PHE A 30 -7.48 20.74 -7.97
C PHE A 30 -7.85 22.18 -7.56
N GLY A 31 -9.04 22.38 -7.00
CA GLY A 31 -9.44 23.65 -6.42
C GLY A 31 -8.56 24.05 -5.23
N GLY A 32 -8.21 23.10 -4.36
CA GLY A 32 -7.31 23.29 -3.24
C GLY A 32 -5.90 23.72 -3.67
N ILE A 33 -5.34 23.11 -4.73
CA ILE A 33 -4.06 23.51 -5.33
C ILE A 33 -4.17 24.94 -5.88
N GLY A 34 -5.25 25.24 -6.61
CA GLY A 34 -5.49 26.59 -7.13
C GLY A 34 -5.51 27.63 -6.02
N LEU A 35 -6.21 27.35 -4.92
CA LEU A 35 -6.25 28.20 -3.72
C LEU A 35 -4.87 28.30 -3.06
N GLN A 36 -4.13 27.21 -2.93
CA GLN A 36 -2.78 27.19 -2.37
C GLN A 36 -1.79 28.05 -3.16
N LEU A 37 -1.95 28.12 -4.49
CA LEU A 37 -1.16 28.99 -5.36
C LEU A 37 -1.69 30.44 -5.38
N LEU A 38 -2.99 30.65 -5.19
CA LEU A 38 -3.57 31.99 -5.20
C LEU A 38 -3.34 32.74 -3.89
N ASN A 39 -3.35 32.04 -2.76
CA ASN A 39 -3.28 32.66 -1.43
C ASN A 39 -2.02 33.52 -1.21
N PRO A 40 -0.80 33.09 -1.61
CA PRO A 40 0.42 33.90 -1.49
C PRO A 40 0.42 35.16 -2.37
N GLN A 41 -0.33 35.18 -3.48
CA GLN A 41 -0.48 36.36 -4.33
C GLN A 41 -1.18 37.51 -3.59
N LEU A 42 -2.05 37.21 -2.62
CA LEU A 42 -2.68 38.23 -1.79
C LEU A 42 -1.68 38.85 -0.81
N ILE A 43 -0.73 38.06 -0.29
CA ILE A 43 0.36 38.60 0.52
C ILE A 43 1.25 39.50 -0.34
N ARG A 44 1.58 39.10 -1.58
CA ARG A 44 2.27 39.98 -2.53
C ARG A 44 1.53 41.29 -2.71
N TYR A 45 0.23 41.24 -2.98
CA TYR A 45 -0.59 42.45 -3.15
C TYR A 45 -0.57 43.36 -1.91
N VAL A 46 -0.66 42.78 -0.70
CA VAL A 46 -0.56 43.54 0.56
C VAL A 46 0.81 44.20 0.69
N LEU A 47 1.89 43.48 0.42
CA LEU A 47 3.26 44.01 0.50
C LEU A 47 3.48 45.16 -0.49
N ASP A 48 3.10 44.96 -1.75
CA ASP A 48 3.26 45.95 -2.81
C ASP A 48 2.41 47.20 -2.54
N THR A 49 1.18 47.02 -2.06
CA THR A 49 0.26 48.13 -1.73
C THR A 49 0.74 48.89 -0.48
N ALA A 50 1.27 48.20 0.52
CA ALA A 50 1.81 48.82 1.73
C ALA A 50 3.07 49.65 1.42
N GLU A 51 3.97 49.13 0.58
CA GLU A 51 5.16 49.86 0.13
C GLU A 51 4.79 51.12 -0.66
N ALA A 52 3.76 51.04 -1.51
CA ALA A 52 3.27 52.18 -2.28
C ALA A 52 2.44 53.20 -1.48
N GLY A 53 2.27 53.01 -0.16
CA GLY A 53 1.47 53.89 0.70
C GLY A 53 -0.04 53.83 0.41
N GLY A 54 -0.53 52.67 -0.03
CA GLY A 54 -1.93 52.47 -0.42
C GLY A 54 -2.93 52.59 0.75
N ALA A 55 -4.20 52.77 0.40
CA ALA A 55 -5.26 53.01 1.37
C ALA A 55 -5.48 51.84 2.33
N LEU A 56 -5.67 52.13 3.62
CA LEU A 56 -5.91 51.14 4.68
C LEU A 56 -7.07 50.18 4.34
N ASN A 57 -8.13 50.68 3.70
CA ASN A 57 -9.28 49.86 3.31
C ASN A 57 -8.89 48.76 2.31
N ALA A 58 -7.96 49.02 1.39
CA ALA A 58 -7.50 48.02 0.42
C ALA A 58 -6.69 46.91 1.13
N LEU A 59 -5.88 47.27 2.12
CA LEU A 59 -5.12 46.31 2.94
C LEU A 59 -6.07 45.44 3.79
N ILE A 60 -7.09 46.04 4.42
CA ILE A 60 -8.09 45.31 5.21
C ILE A 60 -8.87 44.33 4.31
N LEU A 61 -9.29 44.76 3.11
CA LEU A 61 -9.98 43.90 2.16
C LEU A 61 -9.09 42.75 1.70
N ALA A 62 -7.82 43.00 1.40
CA ALA A 62 -6.86 41.96 1.02
C ALA A 62 -6.60 40.96 2.16
N ALA A 63 -6.49 41.43 3.40
CA ALA A 63 -6.39 40.56 4.58
C ALA A 63 -7.66 39.72 4.80
N GLY A 64 -8.84 40.30 4.58
CA GLY A 64 -10.12 39.58 4.60
C GLY A 64 -10.21 38.50 3.53
N LEU A 65 -9.79 38.81 2.29
CA LEU A 65 -9.70 37.83 1.20
C LEU A 65 -8.69 36.74 1.50
N PHE A 66 -7.51 37.08 2.02
CA PHE A 66 -6.48 36.12 2.43
C PHE A 66 -7.03 35.13 3.45
N MET A 67 -7.72 35.63 4.49
CA MET A 67 -8.35 34.77 5.50
C MET A 67 -9.46 33.89 4.89
N PHE A 68 -10.30 34.47 4.02
CA PHE A 68 -11.37 33.74 3.34
C PHE A 68 -10.85 32.61 2.45
N PHE A 69 -9.87 32.89 1.59
CA PHE A 69 -9.27 31.87 0.72
C PHE A 69 -8.44 30.86 1.51
N GLY A 70 -7.79 31.27 2.60
CA GLY A 70 -7.13 30.35 3.54
C GLY A 70 -8.11 29.36 4.19
N LEU A 71 -9.27 29.85 4.63
CA LEU A 71 -10.34 28.99 5.17
C LEU A 71 -10.94 28.07 4.09
N LEU A 72 -11.14 28.58 2.87
CA LEU A 72 -11.58 27.76 1.74
C LEU A 72 -10.56 26.67 1.39
N GLN A 73 -9.26 27.00 1.42
CA GLN A 73 -8.18 26.03 1.16
C GLN A 73 -8.16 24.94 2.23
N ALA A 74 -8.27 25.33 3.51
CA ALA A 74 -8.36 24.38 4.62
C ALA A 74 -9.61 23.49 4.50
N GLY A 75 -10.76 24.07 4.16
CA GLY A 75 -12.00 23.34 3.92
C GLY A 75 -11.91 22.38 2.73
N ALA A 76 -11.27 22.81 1.63
CA ALA A 76 -11.02 21.96 0.46
C ALA A 76 -10.09 20.79 0.80
N THR A 77 -9.04 21.04 1.57
CA THR A 77 -8.10 20.00 2.04
C THR A 77 -8.80 19.00 2.95
N PHE A 78 -9.59 19.48 3.91
CA PHE A 78 -10.39 18.63 4.79
C PHE A 78 -11.41 17.81 4.02
N GLY A 79 -12.17 18.44 3.11
CA GLY A 79 -13.15 17.78 2.27
C GLY A 79 -12.51 16.74 1.35
N ALA A 80 -11.36 17.05 0.74
CA ALA A 80 -10.62 16.10 -0.08
C ALA A 80 -10.18 14.88 0.74
N THR A 81 -9.65 15.09 1.94
CA THR A 81 -9.27 14.00 2.85
C THR A 81 -10.49 13.15 3.22
N TYR A 82 -11.59 13.77 3.64
CA TYR A 82 -12.79 13.06 4.03
C TYR A 82 -13.41 12.24 2.90
N VAL A 83 -13.60 12.86 1.73
CA VAL A 83 -14.17 12.21 0.55
C VAL A 83 -13.23 11.13 0.01
N GLY A 84 -11.91 11.36 0.05
CA GLY A 84 -10.90 10.37 -0.30
C GLY A 84 -10.99 9.10 0.54
N GLU A 85 -11.02 9.26 1.86
CA GLU A 85 -11.09 8.14 2.80
C GLU A 85 -12.42 7.39 2.66
N ASP A 86 -13.54 8.10 2.54
CA ASP A 86 -14.86 7.51 2.34
C ASP A 86 -14.97 6.70 1.03
N VAL A 87 -14.45 7.25 -0.08
CA VAL A 87 -14.41 6.54 -1.37
C VAL A 87 -13.62 5.25 -1.26
N SER A 88 -12.43 5.32 -0.67
CA SER A 88 -11.54 4.18 -0.57
C SER A 88 -12.02 3.12 0.41
N TRP A 89 -12.55 3.50 1.57
CA TRP A 89 -13.13 2.54 2.52
C TRP A 89 -14.34 1.84 1.92
N THR A 90 -15.21 2.57 1.22
CA THR A 90 -16.36 1.98 0.54
C THR A 90 -15.91 0.99 -0.55
N ALA A 91 -14.94 1.38 -1.39
CA ALA A 91 -14.42 0.51 -2.46
C ALA A 91 -13.72 -0.74 -1.90
N THR A 92 -12.94 -0.57 -0.84
CA THR A 92 -12.17 -1.67 -0.24
C THR A 92 -13.01 -2.60 0.61
N ASN A 93 -14.03 -2.10 1.31
CA ASN A 93 -14.99 -2.97 2.00
C ASN A 93 -15.79 -3.83 1.02
N ALA A 94 -16.16 -3.29 -0.14
CA ALA A 94 -16.78 -4.09 -1.20
C ALA A 94 -15.82 -5.18 -1.71
N LEU A 95 -14.54 -4.85 -1.94
CA LEU A 95 -13.53 -5.83 -2.32
C LEU A 95 -13.29 -6.89 -1.24
N ARG A 96 -13.23 -6.50 0.05
CA ARG A 96 -13.11 -7.44 1.18
C ARG A 96 -14.30 -8.40 1.20
N ALA A 97 -15.51 -7.90 1.00
CA ALA A 97 -16.71 -8.73 0.97
C ALA A 97 -16.67 -9.74 -0.18
N ASP A 98 -16.29 -9.31 -1.38
CA ASP A 98 -16.18 -10.20 -2.54
C ASP A 98 -15.08 -11.25 -2.35
N LEU A 99 -13.91 -10.86 -1.84
CA LEU A 99 -12.81 -11.79 -1.56
C LEU A 99 -13.16 -12.79 -0.46
N ALA A 100 -13.79 -12.34 0.61
CA ALA A 100 -14.23 -13.22 1.70
C ALA A 100 -15.28 -14.23 1.19
N HIS A 101 -16.24 -13.76 0.40
CA HIS A 101 -17.27 -14.62 -0.16
C HIS A 101 -16.71 -15.62 -1.17
N HIS A 102 -15.76 -15.20 -2.01
CA HIS A 102 -15.03 -16.08 -2.91
C HIS A 102 -14.21 -17.12 -2.12
N ALA A 103 -13.47 -16.68 -1.09
CA ALA A 103 -12.66 -17.57 -0.24
C ALA A 103 -13.51 -18.64 0.45
N LEU A 104 -14.73 -18.34 0.87
CA LEU A 104 -15.66 -19.31 1.47
C LEU A 104 -16.19 -20.35 0.47
N ARG A 105 -16.07 -20.10 -0.83
CA ARG A 105 -16.52 -20.99 -1.92
C ARG A 105 -15.37 -21.78 -2.53
N LEU A 106 -14.14 -21.60 -2.04
CA LEU A 106 -12.98 -22.33 -2.54
C LEU A 106 -13.00 -23.80 -2.08
N PRO A 107 -12.43 -24.71 -2.89
CA PRO A 107 -12.40 -26.13 -2.56
C PRO A 107 -11.59 -26.41 -1.30
N MET A 108 -11.96 -27.44 -0.53
CA MET A 108 -11.30 -27.80 0.73
C MET A 108 -9.79 -28.06 0.54
N ARG A 109 -9.37 -28.50 -0.65
CA ARG A 109 -7.96 -28.64 -1.04
C ARG A 109 -7.17 -27.32 -0.85
N PHE A 110 -7.79 -26.18 -1.17
CA PHE A 110 -7.19 -24.86 -1.04
C PHE A 110 -7.03 -24.47 0.43
N HIS A 111 -8.04 -24.76 1.25
CA HIS A 111 -7.98 -24.51 2.70
C HIS A 111 -7.00 -25.43 3.43
N ASN A 112 -6.75 -26.63 2.90
CA ASN A 112 -5.73 -27.53 3.44
C ASN A 112 -4.29 -27.07 3.12
N SER A 113 -4.10 -26.28 2.05
CA SER A 113 -2.78 -25.78 1.65
C SER A 113 -2.49 -24.35 2.12
N HIS A 114 -3.46 -23.62 2.66
CA HIS A 114 -3.31 -22.22 3.09
C HIS A 114 -3.77 -22.04 4.54
N THR A 115 -3.00 -21.27 5.32
CA THR A 115 -3.35 -21.01 6.72
C THR A 115 -4.44 -19.95 6.84
N PRO A 116 -5.28 -19.99 7.90
CA PRO A 116 -6.25 -18.93 8.16
C PRO A 116 -5.60 -17.54 8.27
N GLY A 117 -4.39 -17.45 8.84
CA GLY A 117 -3.65 -16.20 8.94
C GLY A 117 -3.22 -15.62 7.58
N GLU A 118 -2.81 -16.48 6.65
CA GLU A 118 -2.49 -16.06 5.28
C GLU A 118 -3.72 -15.48 4.56
N LEU A 119 -4.88 -16.10 4.73
CA LEU A 119 -6.13 -15.61 4.14
C LEU A 119 -6.57 -14.29 4.74
N ILE A 120 -6.42 -14.11 6.06
CA ILE A 120 -6.71 -12.84 6.73
C ILE A 120 -5.80 -11.73 6.19
N GLU A 121 -4.50 -11.99 6.01
CA GLU A 121 -3.61 -10.98 5.41
C GLU A 121 -4.10 -10.64 3.98
N ARG A 122 -4.32 -11.63 3.12
CA ARG A 122 -4.74 -11.37 1.73
C ARG A 122 -6.06 -10.62 1.62
N ILE A 123 -7.01 -10.91 2.50
CA ILE A 123 -8.34 -10.29 2.48
C ILE A 123 -8.31 -8.93 3.14
N ASP A 124 -7.57 -8.75 4.24
CA ASP A 124 -7.58 -7.49 5.00
C ASP A 124 -6.32 -6.65 4.79
N GLY A 125 -5.14 -7.23 4.97
CA GLY A 125 -3.84 -6.58 4.80
C GLY A 125 -3.58 -6.10 3.37
N ASP A 126 -3.61 -6.99 2.39
CA ASP A 126 -3.42 -6.65 0.97
C ASP A 126 -4.47 -5.65 0.46
N VAL A 127 -5.74 -5.82 0.87
CA VAL A 127 -6.82 -4.89 0.52
C VAL A 127 -6.64 -3.53 1.19
N SER A 128 -6.12 -3.47 2.43
CA SER A 128 -5.79 -2.22 3.10
C SER A 128 -4.63 -1.49 2.43
N GLN A 129 -3.58 -2.21 2.01
CA GLN A 129 -2.48 -1.62 1.21
C GLN A 129 -3.02 -1.03 -0.10
N LEU A 130 -3.96 -1.73 -0.73
CA LEU A 130 -4.64 -1.25 -1.93
C LEU A 130 -5.54 -0.03 -1.67
N ALA A 131 -6.21 0.02 -0.51
CA ALA A 131 -7.01 1.17 -0.07
C ALA A 131 -6.15 2.44 0.00
N ASN A 132 -5.02 2.34 0.71
CA ASN A 132 -4.10 3.45 0.90
C ASN A 132 -3.54 3.95 -0.44
N PHE A 133 -3.19 3.03 -1.34
CA PHE A 133 -2.76 3.36 -2.70
C PHE A 133 -3.80 4.17 -3.47
N PHE A 134 -5.09 3.82 -3.37
CA PHE A 134 -6.12 4.55 -4.11
C PHE A 134 -6.59 5.84 -3.44
N SER A 135 -6.64 5.90 -2.10
CA SER A 135 -6.97 7.13 -1.36
C SER A 135 -5.95 8.23 -1.61
N GLN A 136 -4.68 7.87 -1.50
CA GLN A 136 -3.60 8.83 -1.32
C GLN A 136 -2.74 8.91 -2.59
N LEU A 137 -2.26 7.78 -3.12
CA LEU A 137 -1.20 7.84 -4.12
C LEU A 137 -1.59 8.46 -5.46
N VAL A 138 -2.62 7.95 -6.14
CA VAL A 138 -2.93 8.39 -7.51
C VAL A 138 -3.25 9.89 -7.52
N LEU A 139 -4.01 10.33 -6.52
CA LEU A 139 -4.43 11.70 -6.39
C LEU A 139 -3.29 12.61 -5.91
N ASN A 140 -2.52 12.19 -4.92
CA ASN A 140 -1.38 12.97 -4.43
C ASN A 140 -0.26 13.09 -5.46
N VAL A 141 0.04 12.04 -6.23
CA VAL A 141 1.08 12.11 -7.28
C VAL A 141 0.68 13.13 -8.35
N ILE A 142 -0.58 13.10 -8.80
CA ILE A 142 -1.08 14.08 -9.77
C ILE A 142 -1.13 15.47 -9.15
N ALA A 143 -1.64 15.60 -7.92
CA ALA A 143 -1.75 16.87 -7.20
C ALA A 143 -0.39 17.52 -6.93
N ASN A 144 0.56 16.77 -6.37
CA ASN A 144 1.92 17.23 -6.09
C ASN A 144 2.67 17.54 -7.39
N GLY A 145 2.52 16.70 -8.43
CA GLY A 145 3.10 16.97 -9.75
C GLY A 145 2.56 18.26 -10.37
N LEU A 146 1.23 18.48 -10.29
CA LEU A 146 0.59 19.70 -10.77
C LEU A 146 0.99 20.93 -9.94
N LEU A 147 1.14 20.78 -8.63
CA LEU A 147 1.60 21.85 -7.74
C LEU A 147 3.05 22.25 -8.06
N VAL A 148 3.95 21.28 -8.25
CA VAL A 148 5.33 21.53 -8.68
C VAL A 148 5.35 22.24 -10.04
N LEU A 149 4.58 21.74 -11.01
CA LEU A 149 4.45 22.37 -12.33
C LEU A 149 3.90 23.80 -12.21
N GLY A 150 2.85 24.00 -11.43
CA GLY A 150 2.19 25.29 -11.22
C GLY A 150 3.14 26.31 -10.61
N VAL A 151 3.93 25.91 -9.61
CA VAL A 151 4.97 26.76 -9.03
C VAL A 151 6.05 27.13 -10.05
N ILE A 152 6.56 26.16 -10.83
CA ILE A 152 7.58 26.41 -11.86
C ILE A 152 7.06 27.41 -12.91
N VAL A 153 5.80 27.24 -13.35
CA VAL A 153 5.15 28.14 -14.30
C VAL A 153 4.97 29.53 -13.70
N LEU A 154 4.45 29.64 -12.47
CA LEU A 154 4.26 30.94 -11.81
C LEU A 154 5.57 31.71 -11.61
N LEU A 155 6.64 31.01 -11.22
CA LEU A 155 7.98 31.62 -11.12
C LEU A 155 8.52 32.01 -12.50
N GLY A 156 8.30 31.18 -13.52
CA GLY A 156 8.72 31.48 -14.89
C GLY A 156 7.97 32.64 -15.55
N VAL A 157 6.70 32.85 -15.16
CA VAL A 157 5.91 34.03 -15.54
C VAL A 157 6.43 35.30 -14.88
N GLU A 158 6.92 35.20 -13.62
CA GLU A 158 7.54 36.34 -12.94
C GLU A 158 8.90 36.68 -13.57
N ASP A 159 9.79 35.69 -13.72
CA ASP A 159 11.01 35.78 -14.50
C ASP A 159 11.46 34.38 -14.95
N TRP A 160 11.78 34.22 -16.24
CA TRP A 160 12.12 32.92 -16.81
C TRP A 160 13.32 32.25 -16.13
N ARG A 161 14.27 33.02 -15.57
CA ARG A 161 15.46 32.50 -14.87
C ARG A 161 15.06 31.84 -13.55
N LEU A 162 14.04 32.38 -12.87
CA LEU A 162 13.49 31.78 -11.66
C LEU A 162 12.76 30.47 -11.96
N GLY A 163 12.01 30.42 -13.07
CA GLY A 163 11.39 29.19 -13.56
C GLY A 163 12.42 28.11 -13.87
N VAL A 164 13.51 28.45 -14.57
CA VAL A 164 14.62 27.52 -14.86
C VAL A 164 15.34 27.08 -13.57
N ALA A 165 15.57 27.99 -12.62
CA ALA A 165 16.17 27.65 -11.33
C ALA A 165 15.28 26.69 -10.52
N ALA A 166 13.97 26.92 -10.50
CA ALA A 166 13.00 26.06 -9.84
C ALA A 166 12.92 24.67 -10.49
N LEU A 167 12.92 24.60 -11.82
CA LEU A 167 12.98 23.35 -12.57
C LEU A 167 14.28 22.59 -12.27
N GLY A 168 15.42 23.29 -12.28
CA GLY A 168 16.72 22.72 -11.93
C GLY A 168 16.74 22.17 -10.51
N TYR A 169 16.18 22.90 -9.54
CA TYR A 169 16.02 22.43 -8.17
C TYR A 169 15.16 21.17 -8.09
N ALA A 170 13.98 21.15 -8.73
CA ALA A 170 13.08 20.00 -8.72
C ALA A 170 13.76 18.75 -9.31
N LEU A 171 14.44 18.88 -10.46
CA LEU A 171 15.20 17.80 -11.08
C LEU A 171 16.34 17.31 -10.18
N LEU A 172 17.10 18.23 -9.59
CA LEU A 172 18.24 17.89 -8.74
C LEU A 172 17.77 17.12 -7.49
N VAL A 173 16.69 17.55 -6.84
CA VAL A 173 16.09 16.83 -5.71
C VAL A 173 15.61 15.45 -6.13
N MET A 174 14.90 15.33 -7.25
CA MET A 174 14.45 14.02 -7.75
C MET A 174 15.61 13.07 -8.01
N LEU A 175 16.68 13.55 -8.66
CA LEU A 175 17.89 12.76 -8.92
C LEU A 175 18.61 12.36 -7.63
N ALA A 176 18.74 13.29 -6.66
CA ALA A 176 19.34 13.01 -5.37
C ALA A 176 18.56 11.94 -4.60
N LEU A 177 17.22 12.04 -4.59
CA LEU A 177 16.36 11.04 -3.96
C LEU A 177 16.48 9.68 -4.64
N GLN A 178 16.47 9.65 -5.97
CA GLN A 178 16.62 8.42 -6.75
C GLN A 178 17.98 7.75 -6.51
N ALA A 179 19.07 8.52 -6.43
CA ALA A 179 20.42 7.99 -6.20
C ALA A 179 20.56 7.33 -4.81
N VAL A 180 19.87 7.86 -3.80
CA VAL A 180 19.95 7.39 -2.41
C VAL A 180 18.94 6.28 -2.10
N GLN A 181 17.89 6.13 -2.92
CA GLN A 181 16.78 5.21 -2.68
C GLN A 181 17.21 3.74 -2.57
N GLY A 182 17.99 3.23 -3.53
CA GLY A 182 18.40 1.82 -3.54
C GLY A 182 19.21 1.43 -2.30
N ARG A 183 20.08 2.32 -1.82
CA ARG A 183 20.87 2.11 -0.61
C ARG A 183 20.01 2.19 0.66
N THR A 184 19.04 3.10 0.69
CA THR A 184 18.06 3.22 1.78
C THR A 184 17.26 1.93 1.92
N VAL A 185 16.70 1.43 0.83
CA VAL A 185 15.92 0.17 0.80
C VAL A 185 16.76 -1.00 1.28
N ARG A 186 18.01 -1.12 0.82
CA ARG A 186 18.92 -2.21 1.22
C ARG A 186 19.23 -2.20 2.72
N LEU A 187 19.53 -1.03 3.30
CA LEU A 187 19.83 -0.90 4.73
C LEU A 187 18.61 -1.22 5.60
N TRP A 188 17.42 -0.71 5.22
CA TRP A 188 16.19 -1.02 5.94
C TRP A 188 15.77 -2.49 5.78
N SER A 189 16.02 -3.10 4.62
CA SER A 189 15.79 -4.54 4.44
C SER A 189 16.69 -5.38 5.34
N ALA A 190 17.98 -5.02 5.46
CA ALA A 190 18.90 -5.69 6.38
C ALA A 190 18.48 -5.54 7.85
N ALA A 191 18.03 -4.34 8.25
CA ALA A 191 17.51 -4.08 9.60
C ALA A 191 16.22 -4.86 9.90
N ARG A 192 15.34 -5.03 8.91
CA ARG A 192 14.16 -5.90 9.04
C ARG A 192 14.56 -7.37 9.19
N GLY A 193 15.54 -7.85 8.41
CA GLY A 193 16.03 -9.22 8.49
C GLY A 193 16.63 -9.58 9.86
N THR A 194 17.43 -8.69 10.45
CA THR A 194 17.97 -8.91 11.82
C THR A 194 16.87 -8.89 12.88
N SER A 195 15.84 -8.06 12.70
CA SER A 195 14.68 -8.00 13.60
C SER A 195 13.86 -9.30 13.52
N ALA A 196 13.63 -9.82 12.31
CA ALA A 196 12.94 -11.09 12.10
C ALA A 196 13.70 -12.25 12.77
N ALA A 197 15.03 -12.31 12.63
CA ALA A 197 15.84 -13.31 13.30
C ALA A 197 15.78 -13.21 14.84
N LEU A 198 15.73 -12.00 15.39
CA LEU A 198 15.54 -11.79 16.83
C LEU A 198 14.17 -12.28 17.30
N TYR A 199 13.09 -11.94 16.58
CA TYR A 199 11.74 -12.37 16.96
C TYR A 199 11.57 -13.89 16.82
N GLY A 200 12.05 -14.50 15.74
CA GLY A 200 12.04 -15.96 15.58
C GLY A 200 12.83 -16.67 16.68
N PHE A 201 13.96 -16.10 17.11
CA PHE A 201 14.70 -16.63 18.26
C PHE A 201 13.90 -16.53 19.57
N ILE A 202 13.22 -15.42 19.83
CA ILE A 202 12.39 -15.26 21.02
C ILE A 202 11.24 -16.26 21.00
N GLU A 203 10.56 -16.41 19.87
CA GLU A 203 9.45 -17.36 19.69
C GLU A 203 9.89 -18.81 19.97
N GLU A 204 10.97 -19.27 19.33
CA GLU A 204 11.52 -20.62 19.52
C GLU A 204 11.89 -20.89 20.99
N ARG A 205 12.53 -19.92 21.65
CA ARG A 205 12.98 -20.08 23.05
C ARG A 205 11.85 -19.96 24.05
N MET A 206 10.77 -19.23 23.74
CA MET A 206 9.57 -19.19 24.57
C MET A 206 8.78 -20.51 24.47
N ALA A 207 8.69 -21.08 23.26
CA ALA A 207 8.10 -22.40 23.06
C ALA A 207 8.91 -23.50 23.79
N GLY A 208 10.24 -23.48 23.66
CA GLY A 208 11.16 -24.42 24.31
C GLY A 208 11.60 -24.05 25.74
N ARG A 209 10.82 -23.23 26.46
CA ARG A 209 11.25 -22.68 27.77
C ARG A 209 11.52 -23.76 28.83
N GLU A 210 10.79 -24.87 28.77
CA GLU A 210 10.91 -25.97 29.72
C GLU A 210 12.23 -26.71 29.52
N ASP A 211 12.56 -27.03 28.27
CA ASP A 211 13.85 -27.63 27.89
C ASP A 211 15.03 -26.74 28.28
N VAL A 212 14.92 -25.43 28.04
CA VAL A 212 15.97 -24.47 28.42
C VAL A 212 16.18 -24.43 29.93
N ARG A 213 15.10 -24.47 30.72
CA ARG A 213 15.19 -24.47 32.20
C ARG A 213 15.69 -25.79 32.74
N ALA A 214 15.15 -26.92 32.26
CA ALA A 214 15.53 -28.26 32.69
C ALA A 214 17.01 -28.55 32.45
N ASN A 215 17.58 -28.03 31.36
CA ASN A 215 18.99 -28.20 31.02
C ASN A 215 19.92 -27.10 31.59
N GLY A 216 19.40 -26.14 32.39
CA GLY A 216 20.21 -25.03 32.90
C GLY A 216 20.76 -24.10 31.81
N GLY A 217 20.17 -24.10 30.62
CA GLY A 217 20.66 -23.39 29.42
C GLY A 217 20.43 -21.88 29.40
N VAL A 218 19.85 -21.29 30.46
CA VAL A 218 19.49 -19.86 30.51
C VAL A 218 20.68 -18.95 30.18
N PRO A 219 21.89 -19.11 30.75
CA PRO A 219 23.03 -18.24 30.42
C PRO A 219 23.48 -18.35 28.96
N TYR A 220 23.29 -19.51 28.32
CA TYR A 220 23.58 -19.70 26.90
C TYR A 220 22.57 -18.91 26.04
N VAL A 221 21.27 -19.06 26.33
CA VAL A 221 20.20 -18.36 25.60
C VAL A 221 20.34 -16.84 25.74
N ILE A 222 20.62 -16.32 26.94
CA ILE A 222 20.82 -14.88 27.16
C ILE A 222 22.03 -14.35 26.40
N ARG A 223 23.17 -15.08 26.37
CA ARG A 223 24.33 -14.67 25.57
C ARG A 223 24.00 -14.61 24.07
N ARG A 224 23.24 -15.58 23.56
CA ARG A 224 22.80 -15.58 22.16
C ARG A 224 21.83 -14.43 21.86
N LEU A 225 20.92 -14.14 22.78
CA LEU A 225 20.01 -13.00 22.69
C LEU A 225 20.77 -11.68 22.58
N LEU A 226 21.78 -11.46 23.44
CA LEU A 226 22.61 -10.25 23.40
C LEU A 226 23.37 -10.09 22.07
N GLN A 227 23.83 -11.20 21.47
CA GLN A 227 24.44 -11.18 20.13
C GLN A 227 23.44 -10.72 19.06
N LEU A 228 22.21 -11.26 19.08
CA LEU A 228 21.16 -10.89 18.14
C LEU A 228 20.73 -9.43 18.33
N GLN A 229 20.57 -8.97 19.57
CA GLN A 229 20.30 -7.57 19.88
C GLN A 229 21.42 -6.65 19.38
N GLY A 230 22.69 -7.05 19.51
CA GLY A 230 23.82 -6.30 18.95
C GLY A 230 23.79 -6.20 17.42
N ALA A 231 23.37 -7.25 16.72
CA ALA A 231 23.19 -7.24 15.27
C ALA A 231 22.02 -6.33 14.84
N VAL A 232 20.90 -6.39 15.57
CA VAL A 232 19.75 -5.48 15.39
C VAL A 232 20.21 -4.04 15.58
N TYR A 233 20.90 -3.74 16.69
CA TYR A 233 21.40 -2.38 16.96
C TYR A 233 22.29 -1.85 15.82
N ARG A 234 23.29 -2.63 15.36
CA ARG A 234 24.21 -2.20 14.30
C ARG A 234 23.50 -1.95 12.97
N SER A 235 22.60 -2.85 12.58
CA SER A 235 21.84 -2.72 11.33
C SER A 235 20.88 -1.53 11.36
N HIS A 236 20.09 -1.37 12.43
CA HIS A 236 19.22 -0.21 12.61
C HIS A 236 19.99 1.10 12.72
N TYR A 237 21.12 1.12 13.43
CA TYR A 237 21.97 2.30 13.52
C TYR A 237 22.46 2.74 12.13
N SER A 238 22.96 1.80 11.32
CA SER A 238 23.39 2.11 9.96
C SER A 238 22.26 2.63 9.06
N ALA A 239 21.06 2.04 9.15
CA ALA A 239 19.89 2.49 8.41
C ALA A 239 19.42 3.88 8.88
N ARG A 240 19.42 4.13 10.19
CA ARG A 240 19.01 5.41 10.80
C ARG A 240 19.97 6.53 10.43
N VAL A 241 21.27 6.33 10.55
CA VAL A 241 22.30 7.32 10.19
C VAL A 241 22.19 7.67 8.71
N PHE A 242 22.01 6.68 7.84
CA PHE A 242 21.83 6.93 6.41
C PHE A 242 20.50 7.67 6.10
N GLY A 243 19.44 7.36 6.84
CA GLY A 243 18.17 8.11 6.77
C GLY A 243 18.33 9.58 7.17
N ILE A 244 19.08 9.86 8.24
CA ILE A 244 19.40 11.23 8.67
C ILE A 244 20.22 11.96 7.59
N PHE A 245 21.21 11.29 7.00
CA PHE A 245 21.98 11.85 5.87
C PHE A 245 21.08 12.19 4.68
N THR A 246 20.14 11.31 4.33
CA THR A 246 19.19 11.51 3.22
C THR A 246 18.31 12.74 3.47
N TYR A 247 17.75 12.86 4.67
CA TYR A 247 16.96 14.02 5.08
C TYR A 247 17.80 15.31 5.12
N GLY A 248 19.03 15.24 5.64
CA GLY A 248 19.96 16.36 5.65
C GLY A 248 20.31 16.84 4.24
N LEU A 249 20.50 15.92 3.29
CA LEU A 249 20.76 16.24 1.89
C LEU A 249 19.59 16.98 1.25
N THR A 250 18.35 16.49 1.39
CA THR A 250 17.18 17.19 0.82
C THR A 250 16.98 18.57 1.44
N HIS A 251 17.18 18.70 2.75
CA HIS A 251 17.05 19.97 3.44
C HIS A 251 18.14 20.97 3.05
N LEU A 252 19.38 20.50 2.85
CA LEU A 252 20.49 21.31 2.36
C LEU A 252 20.20 21.82 0.94
N LEU A 253 19.71 20.95 0.05
CA LEU A 253 19.31 21.33 -1.31
C LEU A 253 18.16 22.35 -1.30
N ALA A 254 17.15 22.15 -0.45
CA ALA A 254 16.04 23.09 -0.29
C ALA A 254 16.53 24.46 0.21
N THR A 255 17.44 24.46 1.19
CA THR A 255 18.03 25.70 1.72
C THR A 255 18.88 26.40 0.66
N ALA A 256 19.71 25.67 -0.08
CA ALA A 256 20.49 26.22 -1.18
C ALA A 256 19.59 26.82 -2.28
N ALA A 257 18.50 26.13 -2.65
CA ALA A 257 17.52 26.65 -3.61
C ALA A 257 16.84 27.94 -3.11
N ARG A 258 16.45 27.99 -1.83
CA ARG A 258 15.89 29.22 -1.22
C ARG A 258 16.89 30.37 -1.23
N LEU A 259 18.17 30.11 -0.90
CA LEU A 259 19.22 31.13 -0.93
C LEU A 259 19.50 31.63 -2.35
N LEU A 260 19.54 30.73 -3.33
CA LEU A 260 19.68 31.08 -4.74
C LEU A 260 18.48 31.91 -5.23
N ALA A 261 17.26 31.50 -4.88
CA ALA A 261 16.04 32.22 -5.24
C ALA A 261 15.98 33.60 -4.59
N LEU A 262 16.36 33.71 -3.32
CA LEU A 262 16.48 34.98 -2.60
C LEU A 262 17.54 35.87 -3.26
N GLY A 263 18.72 35.33 -3.58
CA GLY A 263 19.79 36.09 -4.24
C GLY A 263 19.39 36.60 -5.62
N LEU A 264 18.77 35.74 -6.44
CA LEU A 264 18.22 36.12 -7.75
C LEU A 264 17.09 37.15 -7.61
N GLY A 265 16.18 36.96 -6.65
CA GLY A 265 15.09 37.89 -6.38
C GLY A 265 15.60 39.26 -5.93
N ILE A 266 16.58 39.32 -5.02
CA ILE A 266 17.20 40.58 -4.57
C ILE A 266 17.86 41.28 -5.76
N TRP A 267 18.58 40.53 -6.60
CA TRP A 267 19.23 41.08 -7.79
C TRP A 267 18.20 41.65 -8.79
N LEU A 268 17.09 40.95 -9.04
CA LEU A 268 15.98 41.43 -9.87
C LEU A 268 15.31 42.68 -9.26
N PHE A 269 15.15 42.71 -7.94
CA PHE A 269 14.55 43.84 -7.21
C PHE A 269 15.40 45.10 -7.37
N PHE A 270 16.72 45.00 -7.19
CA PHE A 270 17.63 46.13 -7.41
C PHE A 270 17.70 46.61 -8.86
N GLN A 271 17.34 45.75 -9.84
CA GLN A 271 17.18 46.15 -11.23
C GLN A 271 15.81 46.79 -11.54
N GLY A 272 14.91 46.86 -10.55
CA GLY A 272 13.55 47.37 -10.72
C GLY A 272 12.65 46.46 -11.56
N GLN A 273 13.01 45.17 -11.73
CA GLN A 273 12.23 44.21 -12.53
C GLN A 273 11.13 43.52 -11.72
N VAL A 274 11.28 43.46 -10.39
CA VAL A 274 10.30 42.84 -9.47
C VAL A 274 10.09 43.73 -8.26
N THR A 275 8.91 43.64 -7.64
CA THR A 275 8.53 44.37 -6.43
C THR A 275 8.96 43.64 -5.15
N ILE A 276 8.81 44.28 -3.98
CA ILE A 276 9.11 43.63 -2.69
C ILE A 276 8.17 42.43 -2.44
N GLY A 277 6.91 42.51 -2.88
CA GLY A 277 5.94 41.42 -2.78
C GLY A 277 6.27 40.26 -3.72
N ALA A 278 6.80 40.55 -4.91
CA ALA A 278 7.33 39.53 -5.81
C ALA A 278 8.54 38.81 -5.19
N LEU A 279 9.46 39.54 -4.53
CA LEU A 279 10.58 38.93 -3.80
C LEU A 279 10.11 37.94 -2.72
N PHE A 280 9.11 38.33 -1.91
CA PHE A 280 8.48 37.42 -0.95
C PHE A 280 7.93 36.16 -1.64
N LEU A 281 7.19 36.35 -2.72
CA LEU A 281 6.53 35.27 -3.44
C LEU A 281 7.52 34.28 -4.06
N ILE A 282 8.68 34.77 -4.54
CA ILE A 282 9.77 33.92 -5.05
C ILE A 282 10.28 32.96 -3.96
N VAL A 283 10.61 33.49 -2.78
CA VAL A 283 11.12 32.69 -1.66
C VAL A 283 10.04 31.74 -1.14
N TYR A 284 8.80 32.20 -1.09
CA TYR A 284 7.65 31.40 -0.65
C TYR A 284 7.44 30.19 -1.57
N TYR A 285 7.35 30.41 -2.88
CA TYR A 285 7.10 29.33 -3.83
C TYR A 285 8.25 28.32 -3.93
N VAL A 286 9.50 28.77 -3.86
CA VAL A 286 10.63 27.83 -3.80
C VAL A 286 10.59 27.00 -2.51
N SER A 287 10.13 27.58 -1.41
CA SER A 287 9.93 26.84 -0.15
C SER A 287 8.79 25.84 -0.25
N LEU A 288 7.72 26.17 -0.99
CA LEU A 288 6.55 25.33 -1.22
C LEU A 288 6.89 24.07 -2.03
N LEU A 289 7.92 24.10 -2.87
CA LEU A 289 8.36 22.93 -3.66
C LEU A 289 8.92 21.78 -2.82
N GLN A 290 9.38 22.04 -1.59
CA GLN A 290 10.09 21.01 -0.80
C GLN A 290 9.17 19.82 -0.45
N GLU A 291 7.99 20.08 0.12
CA GLU A 291 7.10 19.02 0.60
C GLU A 291 6.52 18.15 -0.54
N PRO A 292 6.04 18.70 -1.67
CA PRO A 292 5.55 17.90 -2.80
C PRO A 292 6.63 16.99 -3.40
N LEU A 293 7.88 17.47 -3.49
CA LEU A 293 9.00 16.67 -3.99
C LEU A 293 9.34 15.51 -3.04
N GLU A 294 9.28 15.72 -1.73
CA GLU A 294 9.46 14.66 -0.73
C GLU A 294 8.31 13.64 -0.77
N LYS A 295 7.05 14.11 -0.91
CA LYS A 295 5.88 13.24 -1.04
C LYS A 295 5.95 12.36 -2.29
N LEU A 296 6.35 12.90 -3.44
CA LEU A 296 6.50 12.12 -4.67
C LEU A 296 7.43 10.91 -4.50
N ARG A 297 8.43 11.00 -3.62
CA ARG A 297 9.29 9.85 -3.27
C ARG A 297 8.57 8.80 -2.44
N THR A 298 7.91 9.18 -1.36
CA THR A 298 7.22 8.22 -0.48
C THR A 298 6.09 7.49 -1.22
N GLU A 299 5.44 8.17 -2.16
CA GLU A 299 4.40 7.56 -2.99
C GLU A 299 4.97 6.43 -3.88
N ILE A 300 6.19 6.55 -4.43
CA ILE A 300 6.78 5.45 -5.23
C ILE A 300 6.91 4.14 -4.43
N GLU A 301 7.20 4.22 -3.13
CA GLU A 301 7.27 3.03 -2.26
C GLU A 301 5.90 2.37 -2.08
N VAL A 302 4.86 3.17 -1.88
CA VAL A 302 3.46 2.71 -1.77
C VAL A 302 2.99 2.05 -3.07
N LEU A 303 3.39 2.59 -4.24
CA LEU A 303 3.08 1.98 -5.54
C LEU A 303 3.65 0.56 -5.65
N GLN A 304 4.89 0.33 -5.20
CA GLN A 304 5.50 -1.00 -5.25
C GLN A 304 4.77 -2.01 -4.36
N GLN A 305 4.41 -1.60 -3.13
CA GLN A 305 3.65 -2.43 -2.19
C GLN A 305 2.24 -2.77 -2.72
N ALA A 306 1.56 -1.78 -3.31
CA ALA A 306 0.25 -1.96 -3.92
C ALA A 306 0.30 -2.93 -5.12
N THR A 307 1.38 -2.88 -5.91
CA THR A 307 1.59 -3.81 -7.04
C THR A 307 1.62 -5.26 -6.56
N ALA A 308 2.42 -5.54 -5.51
CA ALA A 308 2.52 -6.87 -4.95
C ALA A 308 1.20 -7.36 -4.33
N SER A 309 0.48 -6.46 -3.65
CA SER A 309 -0.82 -6.75 -3.04
C SER A 309 -1.88 -7.10 -4.11
N ILE A 310 -1.91 -6.36 -5.22
CA ILE A 310 -2.81 -6.65 -6.35
C ILE A 310 -2.51 -7.99 -7.00
N ASP A 311 -1.24 -8.33 -7.16
CA ASP A 311 -0.87 -9.62 -7.73
C ASP A 311 -1.34 -10.78 -6.83
N ARG A 312 -1.25 -10.64 -5.51
CA ARG A 312 -1.79 -11.62 -4.54
C ARG A 312 -3.31 -11.69 -4.54
N ILE A 313 -4.01 -10.55 -4.60
CA ILE A 313 -5.48 -10.48 -4.69
C ILE A 313 -5.97 -11.13 -5.98
N ASN A 314 -5.34 -10.82 -7.13
CA ASN A 314 -5.70 -11.42 -8.41
C ASN A 314 -5.41 -12.93 -8.42
N ALA A 315 -4.32 -13.38 -7.79
CA ALA A 315 -4.04 -14.80 -7.64
C ALA A 315 -5.13 -15.51 -6.83
N LEU A 316 -5.64 -14.89 -5.76
CA LEU A 316 -6.75 -15.42 -4.98
C LEU A 316 -8.04 -15.49 -5.80
N LEU A 317 -8.39 -14.41 -6.50
CA LEU A 317 -9.58 -14.36 -7.37
C LEU A 317 -9.52 -15.28 -8.59
N ALA A 318 -8.33 -15.74 -8.96
CA ALA A 318 -8.13 -16.66 -10.07
C ALA A 318 -8.30 -18.13 -9.66
N GLU A 319 -8.39 -18.45 -8.37
CA GLU A 319 -8.61 -19.82 -7.91
C GLU A 319 -10.06 -20.24 -8.24
N PRO A 320 -10.28 -21.41 -8.88
CA PRO A 320 -11.62 -21.86 -9.24
C PRO A 320 -12.47 -22.21 -8.01
N GLU A 321 -13.72 -21.73 -7.99
CA GLU A 321 -14.70 -22.04 -6.95
C GLU A 321 -15.15 -23.52 -7.01
N MET A 322 -15.57 -24.08 -5.86
CA MET A 322 -16.13 -25.43 -5.76
C MET A 322 -17.26 -25.66 -6.77
N LEU A 323 -18.11 -24.66 -6.99
CA LEU A 323 -19.30 -24.76 -7.83
C LEU A 323 -18.97 -24.91 -9.32
N ASP A 324 -17.84 -24.38 -9.79
CA ASP A 324 -17.40 -24.54 -11.18
C ASP A 324 -16.84 -25.95 -11.44
N SER A 325 -16.44 -26.66 -10.38
CA SER A 325 -15.92 -28.03 -10.45
C SER A 325 -16.97 -29.12 -10.25
N GLN A 326 -18.20 -28.75 -9.87
CA GLN A 326 -19.29 -29.72 -9.86
C GLN A 326 -19.73 -30.00 -11.29
N PRO A 327 -19.87 -31.27 -11.72
CA PRO A 327 -20.60 -31.55 -12.93
C PRO A 327 -21.97 -30.91 -12.76
N LYS A 328 -22.35 -29.98 -13.66
CA LYS A 328 -23.73 -29.49 -13.73
C LYS A 328 -24.61 -30.73 -13.76
N LEU A 329 -25.27 -31.02 -12.65
CA LEU A 329 -26.27 -32.09 -12.59
C LEU A 329 -27.15 -31.89 -13.82
N ALA A 330 -27.14 -32.88 -14.71
CA ALA A 330 -27.99 -32.82 -15.90
C ALA A 330 -29.41 -32.56 -15.40
N ALA A 331 -30.07 -31.56 -15.98
CA ALA A 331 -31.38 -31.07 -15.52
C ALA A 331 -32.49 -32.14 -15.50
N SER A 332 -32.21 -33.40 -15.89
CA SER A 332 -33.13 -34.52 -15.82
C SER A 332 -33.31 -35.10 -14.41
N ASP A 333 -32.35 -34.93 -13.50
CA ASP A 333 -32.39 -35.58 -12.17
C ASP A 333 -32.62 -34.60 -11.00
N ALA A 334 -32.77 -33.31 -11.31
CA ALA A 334 -32.92 -32.23 -10.32
C ALA A 334 -34.32 -32.13 -9.66
N THR A 335 -35.20 -33.10 -9.86
CA THR A 335 -36.62 -33.00 -9.45
C THR A 335 -36.94 -33.39 -8.03
N GLN A 336 -35.99 -33.82 -7.18
CA GLN A 336 -36.29 -34.07 -5.77
C GLN A 336 -35.18 -33.54 -4.87
N SER A 337 -35.42 -32.37 -4.27
CA SER A 337 -34.77 -32.09 -2.99
C SER A 337 -35.10 -33.25 -2.04
N PRO A 338 -34.11 -33.87 -1.37
CA PRO A 338 -34.38 -34.98 -0.46
C PRO A 338 -35.44 -34.57 0.55
N ASN A 339 -36.46 -35.40 0.75
CA ASN A 339 -37.43 -35.17 1.79
C ASN A 339 -36.77 -35.48 3.16
N TRP A 340 -36.18 -34.45 3.78
CA TRP A 340 -35.50 -34.57 5.06
C TRP A 340 -36.44 -34.97 6.22
N ASP A 341 -37.76 -34.93 6.01
CA ASP A 341 -38.76 -35.36 6.98
C ASP A 341 -39.01 -36.88 6.99
N SER A 342 -38.39 -37.64 6.08
CA SER A 342 -38.68 -39.08 5.87
C SER A 342 -37.85 -40.07 6.72
N GLY A 343 -37.16 -39.61 7.77
CA GLY A 343 -36.34 -40.47 8.63
C GLY A 343 -34.89 -40.60 8.16
N GLY A 344 -34.13 -41.52 8.78
CA GLY A 344 -32.68 -41.63 8.60
C GLY A 344 -32.25 -41.84 7.14
N VAL A 345 -31.04 -41.37 6.80
CA VAL A 345 -30.45 -41.53 5.46
C VAL A 345 -29.54 -42.75 5.45
N ALA A 346 -29.70 -43.63 4.47
CA ALA A 346 -28.77 -44.73 4.24
C ALA A 346 -27.56 -44.25 3.42
N VAL A 347 -26.35 -44.72 3.76
CA VAL A 347 -25.09 -44.34 3.09
C VAL A 347 -24.45 -45.59 2.51
N THR A 348 -24.07 -45.55 1.23
CA THR A 348 -23.39 -46.68 0.57
C THR A 348 -22.10 -46.18 -0.08
N PHE A 349 -20.99 -46.85 0.24
CA PHE A 349 -19.72 -46.72 -0.46
C PHE A 349 -19.60 -47.92 -1.40
N ASN A 350 -19.31 -47.67 -2.68
CA ASN A 350 -19.12 -48.70 -3.70
C ASN A 350 -17.74 -48.48 -4.35
N ASP A 351 -16.81 -49.36 -4.02
CA ASP A 351 -15.44 -49.44 -4.54
C ASP A 351 -14.72 -48.09 -4.50
N VAL A 352 -14.81 -47.41 -3.36
CA VAL A 352 -14.30 -46.05 -3.19
C VAL A 352 -12.79 -46.08 -3.01
N ALA A 353 -12.09 -45.43 -3.93
CA ALA A 353 -10.68 -45.08 -3.80
C ALA A 353 -10.53 -43.57 -3.59
N PHE A 354 -9.62 -43.17 -2.69
CA PHE A 354 -9.36 -41.76 -2.39
C PHE A 354 -7.88 -41.51 -2.12
N HIS A 355 -7.37 -40.43 -2.70
CA HIS A 355 -6.07 -39.86 -2.37
C HIS A 355 -6.22 -38.36 -2.14
N TYR A 356 -5.40 -37.80 -1.26
CA TYR A 356 -5.30 -36.34 -1.19
C TYR A 356 -4.64 -35.82 -2.47
N ALA A 357 -5.10 -34.65 -2.94
CA ALA A 357 -4.40 -33.93 -3.98
C ALA A 357 -3.08 -33.39 -3.42
N ALA A 358 -2.05 -33.27 -4.27
CA ALA A 358 -0.82 -32.61 -3.88
C ALA A 358 -1.13 -31.19 -3.35
N PRO A 359 -0.51 -30.75 -2.25
CA PRO A 359 -0.66 -29.38 -1.78
C PRO A 359 -0.32 -28.43 -2.93
N LEU A 360 -1.19 -27.46 -3.19
CA LEU A 360 -0.81 -26.36 -4.07
C LEU A 360 0.42 -25.68 -3.47
N PRO A 361 1.40 -25.26 -4.29
CA PRO A 361 2.55 -24.52 -3.78
C PRO A 361 2.03 -23.31 -2.99
N THR A 362 2.48 -23.17 -1.75
CA THR A 362 2.14 -22.01 -0.94
C THR A 362 2.68 -20.78 -1.66
N LEU A 363 1.78 -19.86 -1.97
CA LEU A 363 2.05 -18.68 -2.80
C LEU A 363 3.14 -17.75 -2.23
N ALA A 364 3.60 -17.96 -0.99
CA ALA A 364 4.79 -17.34 -0.40
C ALA A 364 6.12 -17.73 -1.08
N THR A 365 6.16 -18.85 -1.82
CA THR A 365 7.37 -19.32 -2.53
C THR A 365 7.54 -18.74 -3.93
N ALA A 366 6.53 -18.06 -4.48
CA ALA A 366 6.57 -17.54 -5.85
C ALA A 366 7.47 -16.30 -6.06
N THR A 367 8.04 -15.70 -5.00
CA THR A 367 8.87 -14.48 -5.11
C THR A 367 10.37 -14.69 -4.90
N THR A 368 10.85 -15.92 -4.75
CA THR A 368 12.29 -16.18 -4.58
C THR A 368 12.76 -17.27 -5.54
N ASN A 369 13.59 -16.82 -6.48
CA ASN A 369 14.42 -17.59 -7.42
C ASN A 369 13.70 -18.08 -8.68
N GLY A 370 13.93 -17.35 -9.78
CA GLY A 370 14.08 -17.98 -11.09
C GLY A 370 15.30 -18.90 -11.07
N ASP A 371 15.22 -19.93 -11.92
CA ASP A 371 16.11 -21.09 -12.01
C ASP A 371 15.97 -22.11 -10.87
N THR A 372 14.96 -22.97 -11.01
CA THR A 372 15.14 -24.39 -10.73
C THR A 372 14.37 -25.19 -11.77
N ASP A 373 15.10 -25.98 -12.57
CA ASP A 373 14.56 -27.09 -13.35
C ASP A 373 13.88 -28.08 -12.39
N GLU A 374 12.60 -27.88 -12.11
CA GLU A 374 11.76 -28.89 -11.46
C GLU A 374 11.07 -29.75 -12.51
N SER A 375 11.87 -30.60 -13.14
CA SER A 375 11.41 -31.91 -13.59
C SER A 375 11.44 -32.89 -12.40
N THR A 376 10.78 -32.52 -11.30
CA THR A 376 10.63 -33.38 -10.14
C THR A 376 9.49 -34.34 -10.45
N SER A 377 9.82 -35.63 -10.54
CA SER A 377 8.89 -36.73 -10.74
C SER A 377 7.57 -36.51 -10.01
N LEU A 378 6.43 -36.67 -10.71
CA LEU A 378 5.14 -36.92 -10.09
C LEU A 378 5.24 -38.22 -9.28
N ALA A 379 5.78 -38.14 -8.07
CA ALA A 379 5.66 -39.18 -7.08
C ALA A 379 4.16 -39.25 -6.75
N THR A 380 3.49 -40.25 -7.32
CA THR A 380 2.12 -40.62 -6.99
C THR A 380 1.98 -40.66 -5.47
N GLN A 381 1.22 -39.71 -4.91
CA GLN A 381 0.94 -39.72 -3.48
C GLN A 381 0.28 -41.05 -3.11
N PRO A 382 0.61 -41.66 -1.96
CA PRO A 382 0.02 -42.93 -1.56
C PRO A 382 -1.49 -42.76 -1.42
N THR A 383 -2.24 -43.66 -2.06
CA THR A 383 -3.70 -43.71 -1.93
C THR A 383 -4.06 -43.98 -0.46
N VAL A 384 -4.97 -43.18 0.10
CA VAL A 384 -5.35 -43.26 1.52
C VAL A 384 -6.48 -44.27 1.74
N LEU A 385 -7.43 -44.34 0.80
CA LEU A 385 -8.49 -45.35 0.77
C LEU A 385 -8.40 -46.10 -0.55
N GLN A 386 -8.47 -47.43 -0.51
CA GLN A 386 -8.49 -48.29 -1.69
C GLN A 386 -9.62 -49.30 -1.52
N ASP A 387 -10.47 -49.43 -2.53
CA ASP A 387 -11.51 -50.45 -2.65
C ASP A 387 -12.45 -50.55 -1.43
N ILE A 388 -12.90 -49.38 -0.92
CA ILE A 388 -13.80 -49.32 0.24
C ILE A 388 -15.26 -49.49 -0.21
N SER A 389 -15.88 -50.58 0.23
CA SER A 389 -17.28 -50.91 -0.03
C SER A 389 -18.02 -51.25 1.28
N PHE A 390 -19.05 -50.48 1.63
CA PHE A 390 -19.92 -50.77 2.77
C PHE A 390 -21.28 -50.09 2.62
N HIS A 391 -22.30 -50.63 3.31
CA HIS A 391 -23.64 -50.07 3.37
C HIS A 391 -24.02 -49.81 4.83
N LEU A 392 -24.42 -48.58 5.14
CA LEU A 392 -24.96 -48.15 6.42
C LEU A 392 -26.46 -47.85 6.23
N PRO A 393 -27.37 -48.69 6.76
CA PRO A 393 -28.80 -48.45 6.64
C PRO A 393 -29.26 -47.28 7.52
N ALA A 394 -30.44 -46.75 7.21
CA ALA A 394 -31.04 -45.64 7.93
C ALA A 394 -31.28 -45.96 9.42
N GLY A 395 -30.81 -45.10 10.32
CA GLY A 395 -31.02 -45.22 11.76
C GLY A 395 -30.02 -46.12 12.50
N GLU A 396 -29.04 -46.70 11.80
CA GLU A 396 -27.94 -47.45 12.40
C GLU A 396 -26.68 -46.60 12.62
N VAL A 397 -25.83 -47.03 13.55
CA VAL A 397 -24.56 -46.37 13.89
C VAL A 397 -23.39 -47.29 13.56
N LEU A 398 -22.48 -46.82 12.70
CA LEU A 398 -21.26 -47.54 12.33
C LEU A 398 -20.05 -47.01 13.11
N GLY A 399 -19.34 -47.89 13.82
CA GLY A 399 -18.08 -47.56 14.49
C GLY A 399 -16.86 -47.88 13.62
N LEU A 400 -16.02 -46.89 13.32
CA LEU A 400 -14.76 -47.05 12.59
C LEU A 400 -13.58 -47.12 13.58
N LEU A 401 -12.83 -48.23 13.58
CA LEU A 401 -11.78 -48.52 14.57
C LEU A 401 -10.40 -48.71 13.95
N GLY A 402 -9.37 -47.99 14.41
CA GLY A 402 -8.03 -48.10 13.85
C GLY A 402 -6.86 -47.42 14.49
N ARG A 403 -5.70 -47.71 13.89
CA ARG A 403 -4.42 -47.07 14.20
C ARG A 403 -4.33 -45.71 13.50
N THR A 404 -3.53 -44.80 14.06
CA THR A 404 -3.20 -43.52 13.44
C THR A 404 -2.72 -43.72 12.00
N GLY A 405 -3.28 -42.94 11.06
CA GLY A 405 -2.94 -42.99 9.64
C GLY A 405 -3.72 -44.02 8.81
N SER A 406 -4.70 -44.73 9.38
CA SER A 406 -5.46 -45.77 8.65
C SER A 406 -6.64 -45.26 7.80
N GLY A 407 -6.77 -43.94 7.59
CA GLY A 407 -7.86 -43.36 6.79
C GLY A 407 -9.27 -43.45 7.40
N LYS A 408 -9.38 -43.49 8.74
CA LYS A 408 -10.67 -43.56 9.47
C LYS A 408 -11.23 -42.19 9.78
#